data_AF-A0A7V0ZHP3-F1
#
_entry.id   AF-A0A7V0ZHP3-F1
#
_cell.length_a   1.000
_cell.length_b   1.000
_cell.length_c   1.000
_cell.angle_alpha   90.00
_cell.angle_beta   90.00
_cell.angle_gamma   90.00
#
_symmetry.space_group_name_H-M   'P 1'
#
loop_
_entity.id
_entity.type
_entity.pdbx_description
1 polymer ?
#
loop_
_entity_poly.entity_id
_entity_poly.type
_entity_poly.pdbx_seq_one_letter_code
_entity_poly.pdbx_strand_id
1 'polypeptide(L)'
;MYKLVIILLAASLSFQGCSMVKGLFKKDKKKADVNMAEVENLRREYQDGQVQALQEIISMYNDSNLPFDVRIAAGNVLAQTQHPTALNAIAKVVSEAEALDLSFMEASIELLAEFRENPAAGDAMVRAMHTVDEKSNQLHMTLIKNLNRVRSKDQVLALLELYETSKANVSRTNKLLTETLGAIGSSEVIPILVTISKDPEINIAVRNRALEILGKKDPQEVAPAFAELLGDPEMNTEIREFAINTMAGVKEENLILALIETYNVGKKQYFSMLNTL
;
A
#
# COMPACT_ATOMS: atom_id res chain seq x y z
N MET A 1 28.37 64.13 53.07
CA MET A 1 29.29 62.99 52.95
C MET A 1 28.97 62.29 51.63
N TYR A 2 29.93 62.28 50.68
CA TYR A 2 29.97 61.58 49.37
C TYR A 2 28.72 61.69 48.44
N LYS A 3 28.67 62.46 47.34
CA LYS A 3 29.39 62.39 46.04
C LYS A 3 29.41 60.99 45.38
N LEU A 4 28.67 60.85 44.25
CA LEU A 4 29.03 60.28 42.92
C LEU A 4 27.71 60.00 42.14
N VAL A 5 27.26 60.79 41.14
CA VAL A 5 27.71 60.90 39.71
C VAL A 5 27.40 59.58 38.96
N ILE A 6 26.50 59.46 37.96
CA ILE A 6 26.48 59.92 36.53
C ILE A 6 25.03 59.63 36.00
N ILE A 7 24.16 60.53 35.52
CA ILE A 7 24.08 61.34 34.27
C ILE A 7 23.87 60.54 32.94
N LEU A 8 22.64 60.69 32.40
CA LEU A 8 22.16 60.68 30.99
C LEU A 8 22.33 59.43 30.09
N LEU A 9 21.25 58.97 29.44
CA LEU A 9 20.80 59.53 28.15
C LEU A 9 19.41 59.00 27.73
N ALA A 10 18.64 59.88 27.09
CA ALA A 10 17.27 59.69 26.63
C ALA A 10 17.16 58.90 25.32
N ALA A 11 16.03 58.21 25.14
CA ALA A 11 15.37 58.06 23.83
C ALA A 11 13.91 57.60 24.00
N SER A 12 13.00 58.56 23.98
CA SER A 12 11.59 58.36 23.69
C SER A 12 11.42 57.93 22.23
N LEU A 13 10.95 56.71 21.98
CA LEU A 13 10.35 56.32 20.70
C LEU A 13 9.08 55.52 20.98
N SER A 14 7.98 56.24 21.13
CA SER A 14 6.67 55.78 20.71
C SER A 14 6.72 55.55 19.20
N PHE A 15 6.83 54.30 18.78
CA PHE A 15 6.50 53.90 17.41
C PHE A 15 5.23 53.06 17.45
N GLN A 16 4.13 53.71 17.07
CA GLN A 16 3.06 53.05 16.34
C GLN A 16 3.69 52.46 15.07
N GLY A 17 3.79 51.13 15.02
CA GLY A 17 4.17 50.38 13.83
C GLY A 17 2.96 49.68 13.25
N CYS A 18 2.35 50.29 12.24
CA CYS A 18 1.31 49.72 11.40
C CYS A 18 1.85 48.62 10.47
N SER A 19 0.99 47.61 10.27
CA SER A 19 0.74 46.93 8.98
C SER A 19 1.73 45.89 8.43
N MET A 20 1.09 44.90 7.80
CA MET A 20 1.56 44.15 6.63
C MET A 20 2.43 42.90 6.85
N VAL A 21 1.82 41.87 7.43
CA VAL A 21 1.99 40.48 6.97
C VAL A 21 0.65 39.96 6.44
N LYS A 22 0.06 40.68 5.47
CA LYS A 22 -1.14 40.25 4.71
C LYS A 22 -0.83 40.00 3.23
N GLY A 23 0.42 40.17 2.81
CA GLY A 23 0.84 40.13 1.40
C GLY A 23 1.24 38.75 0.88
N LEU A 24 1.88 37.90 1.71
CA LEU A 24 2.32 36.57 1.27
C LEU A 24 1.12 35.63 1.03
N PHE A 25 0.28 35.43 2.05
CA PHE A 25 -0.85 34.49 1.95
C PHE A 25 -2.00 34.91 1.01
N LYS A 26 -2.15 36.21 0.70
CA LYS A 26 -3.22 36.67 -0.21
C LYS A 26 -2.93 36.40 -1.68
N LYS A 27 -1.65 36.41 -2.08
CA LYS A 27 -1.25 36.22 -3.47
C LYS A 27 -1.40 34.76 -3.87
N ASP A 28 -0.98 33.86 -3.00
CA ASP A 28 -1.08 32.40 -3.21
C ASP A 28 -2.54 31.95 -3.22
N LYS A 29 -3.36 32.48 -2.29
CA LYS A 29 -4.81 32.17 -2.27
C LYS A 29 -5.54 32.66 -3.52
N LYS A 30 -5.27 33.89 -3.97
CA LYS A 30 -5.88 34.42 -5.20
C LYS A 30 -5.46 33.63 -6.44
N LYS A 31 -4.20 33.16 -6.50
CA LYS A 31 -3.71 32.31 -7.60
C LYS A 31 -4.38 30.93 -7.58
N ALA A 32 -4.50 30.31 -6.40
CA ALA A 32 -5.21 29.05 -6.24
C ALA A 32 -6.69 29.15 -6.67
N ASP A 33 -7.40 30.20 -6.24
CA ASP A 33 -8.81 30.42 -6.61
C ASP A 33 -8.99 30.58 -8.14
N VAL A 34 -8.06 31.27 -8.80
CA VAL A 34 -8.07 31.42 -10.28
C VAL A 34 -7.82 30.08 -10.96
N ASN A 35 -6.84 29.31 -10.48
CA ASN A 35 -6.51 28.02 -11.07
C ASN A 35 -7.64 26.99 -10.88
N MET A 36 -8.38 27.03 -9.76
CA MET A 36 -9.55 26.15 -9.56
C MET A 36 -10.67 26.47 -10.54
N ALA A 37 -10.92 27.76 -10.81
CA ALA A 37 -11.90 28.18 -11.81
C ALA A 37 -11.47 27.76 -13.23
N GLU A 38 -10.17 27.78 -13.52
CA GLU A 38 -9.60 27.33 -14.79
C GLU A 38 -9.81 25.83 -15.01
N VAL A 39 -9.51 24.98 -14.01
CA VAL A 39 -9.79 23.53 -14.08
C VAL A 39 -11.26 23.26 -14.43
N GLU A 40 -12.17 23.98 -13.80
CA GLU A 40 -13.62 23.82 -14.01
C GLU A 40 -14.09 24.34 -15.38
N ASN A 41 -13.43 25.37 -15.93
CA ASN A 41 -13.65 25.81 -17.31
C ASN A 41 -13.19 24.74 -18.31
N LEU A 42 -11.97 24.22 -18.16
CA LEU A 42 -11.43 23.17 -19.02
C LEU A 42 -12.28 21.90 -18.97
N ARG A 43 -12.82 21.55 -17.81
CA ARG A 43 -13.79 20.45 -17.67
C ARG A 43 -15.01 20.64 -18.57
N ARG A 44 -15.59 21.85 -18.59
CA ARG A 44 -16.75 22.17 -19.44
C ARG A 44 -16.37 22.13 -20.92
N GLU A 45 -15.24 22.73 -21.30
CA GLU A 45 -14.77 22.72 -22.68
C GLU A 45 -14.54 21.30 -23.21
N TYR A 46 -13.97 20.42 -22.38
CA TYR A 46 -13.82 19.01 -22.72
C TYR A 46 -15.19 18.32 -22.91
N GLN A 47 -16.16 18.59 -22.03
CA GLN A 47 -17.53 18.07 -22.16
C GLN A 47 -18.24 18.56 -23.43
N ASP A 48 -17.91 19.77 -23.88
CA ASP A 48 -18.40 20.35 -25.13
C ASP A 48 -17.67 19.80 -26.39
N GLY A 49 -16.74 18.84 -26.21
CA GLY A 49 -16.03 18.15 -27.29
C GLY A 49 -14.66 18.74 -27.65
N GLN A 50 -14.17 19.73 -26.90
CA GLN A 50 -12.86 20.32 -27.15
C GLN A 50 -11.74 19.44 -26.58
N VAL A 51 -11.24 18.51 -27.40
CA VAL A 51 -10.23 17.52 -26.99
C VAL A 51 -8.91 18.16 -26.52
N GLN A 52 -8.62 19.39 -26.94
CA GLN A 52 -7.44 20.15 -26.48
C GLN A 52 -7.48 20.45 -24.97
N ALA A 53 -8.67 20.68 -24.41
CA ALA A 53 -8.84 20.91 -22.99
C ALA A 53 -8.30 19.75 -22.15
N LEU A 54 -8.36 18.51 -22.66
CA LEU A 54 -7.77 17.34 -21.99
C LEU A 54 -6.25 17.49 -21.79
N GLN A 55 -5.53 18.00 -22.78
CA GLN A 55 -4.09 18.21 -22.70
C GLN A 55 -3.73 19.31 -21.70
N GLU A 56 -4.55 20.35 -21.63
CA GLU A 56 -4.37 21.44 -20.66
C GLU A 56 -4.62 20.96 -19.23
N ILE A 57 -5.65 20.14 -19.01
CA ILE A 57 -5.90 19.50 -17.71
C ILE A 57 -4.72 18.58 -17.32
N ILE A 58 -4.16 17.81 -18.27
CA ILE A 58 -2.96 16.98 -18.04
C ILE A 58 -1.75 17.85 -17.67
N SER A 59 -1.58 19.00 -18.32
CA SER A 59 -0.52 19.95 -18.01
C SER A 59 -0.65 20.47 -16.58
N MET A 60 -1.85 20.90 -16.17
CA MET A 60 -2.11 21.38 -14.80
C MET A 60 -1.88 20.27 -13.76
N TYR A 61 -2.28 19.04 -14.05
CA TYR A 61 -2.06 17.90 -13.14
C TYR A 61 -0.56 17.65 -12.88
N ASN A 62 0.28 17.79 -13.91
CA ASN A 62 1.72 17.53 -13.84
C ASN A 62 2.58 18.73 -13.40
N ASP A 63 2.01 19.94 -13.27
CA ASP A 63 2.78 21.13 -12.88
C ASP A 63 3.05 21.17 -11.38
N SER A 64 4.28 20.84 -10.99
CA SER A 64 4.74 20.88 -9.60
C SER A 64 4.77 22.28 -8.97
N ASN A 65 4.59 23.34 -9.76
CA ASN A 65 4.48 24.71 -9.26
C ASN A 65 3.04 25.10 -8.88
N LEU A 66 2.05 24.26 -9.20
CA LEU A 66 0.67 24.48 -8.80
C LEU A 66 0.40 23.94 -7.39
N PRO A 67 -0.52 24.58 -6.63
CA PRO A 67 -0.95 24.05 -5.35
C PRO A 67 -1.49 22.62 -5.46
N PHE A 68 -1.27 21.81 -4.41
CA PHE A 68 -1.74 20.43 -4.33
C PHE A 68 -3.23 20.32 -4.72
N ASP A 69 -4.10 21.10 -4.10
CA ASP A 69 -5.56 21.07 -4.34
C ASP A 69 -5.94 21.31 -5.82
N VAL A 70 -5.20 22.16 -6.52
CA VAL A 70 -5.43 22.46 -7.94
C VAL A 70 -5.05 21.26 -8.80
N ARG A 71 -3.89 20.64 -8.52
CA ARG A 71 -3.44 19.45 -9.23
C ARG A 71 -4.39 18.29 -9.00
N ILE A 72 -4.90 18.12 -7.78
CA ILE A 72 -5.91 17.11 -7.45
C ILE A 72 -7.25 17.40 -8.15
N ALA A 73 -7.69 18.66 -8.21
CA ALA A 73 -8.88 19.02 -8.97
C ALA A 73 -8.75 18.64 -10.45
N ALA A 74 -7.59 18.94 -11.07
CA ALA A 74 -7.30 18.51 -12.44
C ALA A 74 -7.32 16.98 -12.57
N GLY A 75 -6.68 16.27 -11.64
CA GLY A 75 -6.68 14.81 -11.59
C GLY A 75 -8.07 14.18 -11.47
N ASN A 76 -8.95 14.75 -10.65
CA ASN A 76 -10.35 14.32 -10.52
C ASN A 76 -11.10 14.46 -11.85
N VAL A 77 -10.90 15.57 -12.56
CA VAL A 77 -11.48 15.76 -13.89
C VAL A 77 -10.95 14.70 -14.86
N LEU A 78 -9.64 14.44 -14.87
CA LEU A 78 -9.02 13.40 -15.70
C LEU A 78 -9.62 12.02 -15.44
N ALA A 79 -9.75 11.61 -14.17
CA ALA A 79 -10.34 10.33 -13.80
C ALA A 79 -11.81 10.21 -14.26
N GLN A 80 -12.60 11.28 -14.12
CA GLN A 80 -13.99 11.32 -14.59
C GLN A 80 -14.12 11.17 -16.11
N THR A 81 -13.11 11.58 -16.89
CA THR A 81 -13.17 11.42 -18.35
C THR A 81 -13.15 9.96 -18.79
N GLN A 82 -12.59 9.06 -17.98
CA GLN A 82 -12.31 7.66 -18.35
C GLN A 82 -11.49 7.52 -19.65
N HIS A 83 -10.82 8.59 -20.09
CA HIS A 83 -10.11 8.64 -21.35
C HIS A 83 -8.74 7.94 -21.26
N PRO A 84 -8.30 7.15 -22.26
CA PRO A 84 -7.00 6.45 -22.21
C PRO A 84 -5.79 7.38 -22.00
N THR A 85 -5.81 8.59 -22.57
CA THR A 85 -4.75 9.58 -22.35
C THR A 85 -4.74 10.13 -20.92
N ALA A 86 -5.91 10.30 -20.29
CA ALA A 86 -6.02 10.70 -18.89
C ALA A 86 -5.45 9.59 -17.99
N LEU A 87 -5.84 8.34 -18.24
CA LEU A 87 -5.29 7.16 -17.57
C LEU A 87 -3.76 7.14 -17.65
N ASN A 88 -3.20 7.30 -18.85
CA ASN A 88 -1.75 7.29 -19.06
C ASN A 88 -1.03 8.41 -18.30
N ALA A 89 -1.62 9.61 -18.23
CA ALA A 89 -1.06 10.73 -17.50
C ALA A 89 -1.00 10.47 -15.98
N ILE A 90 -2.08 9.93 -15.41
CA ILE A 90 -2.13 9.57 -13.98
C ILE A 90 -1.18 8.40 -13.69
N ALA A 91 -1.19 7.37 -14.55
CA ALA A 91 -0.32 6.20 -14.43
C ALA A 91 1.17 6.57 -14.47
N LYS A 92 1.54 7.57 -15.27
CA LYS A 92 2.92 8.05 -15.36
C LYS A 92 3.43 8.53 -13.99
N VAL A 93 2.68 9.41 -13.32
CA VAL A 93 3.01 9.93 -11.99
C VAL A 93 3.22 8.79 -10.97
N VAL A 94 2.32 7.81 -10.99
CA VAL A 94 2.39 6.65 -10.10
C VAL A 94 3.59 5.75 -10.41
N SER A 95 3.92 5.56 -11.69
CA SER A 95 4.97 4.63 -12.14
C SER A 95 6.40 5.19 -12.05
N GLU A 96 6.59 6.49 -12.23
CA GLU A 96 7.95 7.07 -12.23
C GLU A 96 8.51 7.16 -10.80
N ALA A 97 7.63 7.21 -9.79
CA ALA A 97 8.00 7.37 -8.37
C ALA A 97 9.10 8.43 -8.21
N GLU A 98 9.05 9.48 -9.03
CA GLU A 98 10.07 10.53 -9.09
C GLU A 98 9.67 11.64 -8.14
N ALA A 99 10.56 11.87 -7.17
CA ALA A 99 10.57 12.95 -6.19
C ALA A 99 9.38 13.02 -5.21
N LEU A 100 9.43 12.20 -4.15
CA LEU A 100 9.10 12.48 -2.74
C LEU A 100 7.76 13.13 -2.35
N ASP A 101 6.89 13.52 -3.28
CA ASP A 101 5.52 13.92 -2.99
C ASP A 101 4.66 12.66 -2.87
N LEU A 102 4.90 11.92 -1.78
CA LEU A 102 4.16 10.70 -1.44
C LEU A 102 2.66 11.00 -1.35
N SER A 103 2.28 12.18 -0.85
CA SER A 103 0.88 12.61 -0.77
C SER A 103 0.23 12.72 -2.14
N PHE A 104 0.94 13.29 -3.13
CA PHE A 104 0.43 13.37 -4.50
C PHE A 104 0.40 12.01 -5.18
N MET A 105 1.40 11.15 -4.92
CA MET A 105 1.40 9.78 -5.42
C MET A 105 0.23 8.96 -4.85
N GLU A 106 -0.06 9.07 -3.56
CA GLU A 106 -1.23 8.45 -2.91
C GLU A 106 -2.54 8.91 -3.54
N ALA A 107 -2.73 10.22 -3.71
CA ALA A 107 -3.90 10.75 -4.38
C ALA A 107 -4.00 10.28 -5.85
N SER A 108 -2.87 10.13 -6.53
CA SER A 108 -2.82 9.60 -7.91
C SER A 108 -3.21 8.12 -7.98
N ILE A 109 -2.88 7.32 -6.96
CA ILE A 109 -3.33 5.93 -6.84
C ILE A 109 -4.85 5.88 -6.66
N GLU A 110 -5.42 6.76 -5.84
CA GLU A 110 -6.88 6.88 -5.67
C GLU A 110 -7.56 7.26 -7.01
N LEU A 111 -6.98 8.19 -7.76
CA LEU A 111 -7.48 8.56 -9.10
C LEU A 111 -7.40 7.40 -10.11
N LEU A 112 -6.36 6.57 -10.07
CA LEU A 112 -6.30 5.36 -10.90
C LEU A 112 -7.37 4.34 -10.51
N ALA A 113 -7.74 4.25 -9.22
CA ALA A 113 -8.75 3.32 -8.74
C ALA A 113 -10.17 3.63 -9.29
N GLU A 114 -10.42 4.85 -9.75
CA GLU A 114 -11.66 5.23 -10.43
C GLU A 114 -11.82 4.60 -11.83
N PHE A 115 -10.74 4.10 -12.44
CA PHE A 115 -10.79 3.36 -13.70
C PHE A 115 -11.12 1.88 -13.44
N ARG A 116 -12.36 1.61 -13.03
CA ARG A 116 -12.84 0.28 -12.67
C ARG A 116 -12.67 -0.71 -13.83
N GLU A 117 -12.26 -1.93 -13.50
CA GLU A 117 -12.06 -3.03 -14.47
C GLU A 117 -11.05 -2.72 -15.59
N ASN A 118 -10.19 -1.70 -15.41
CA ASN A 118 -9.17 -1.34 -16.38
C ASN A 118 -7.82 -2.02 -16.04
N PRO A 119 -7.35 -2.99 -16.85
CA PRO A 119 -6.10 -3.70 -16.56
C PRO A 119 -4.88 -2.78 -16.57
N ALA A 120 -4.85 -1.72 -17.38
CA ALA A 120 -3.72 -0.80 -17.43
C ALA A 120 -3.59 0.05 -16.15
N ALA A 121 -4.71 0.32 -15.45
CA ALA A 121 -4.69 0.95 -14.12
C ALA A 121 -4.07 0.00 -13.09
N GLY A 122 -4.49 -1.27 -13.08
CA GLY A 122 -3.92 -2.30 -12.22
C GLY A 122 -2.42 -2.52 -12.48
N ASP A 123 -2.02 -2.63 -13.75
CA ASP A 123 -0.62 -2.80 -14.14
C ASP A 123 0.24 -1.60 -13.71
N ALA A 124 -0.30 -0.38 -13.76
CA ALA A 124 0.39 0.81 -13.28
C ALA A 124 0.62 0.78 -11.77
N MET A 125 -0.38 0.35 -10.99
CA MET A 125 -0.23 0.16 -9.55
C MET A 125 0.80 -0.92 -9.21
N VAL A 126 0.80 -2.05 -9.95
CA VAL A 126 1.79 -3.12 -9.77
C VAL A 126 3.21 -2.62 -10.07
N ARG A 127 3.41 -1.89 -11.17
CA ARG A 127 4.71 -1.28 -11.49
C ARG A 127 5.15 -0.28 -10.42
N ALA A 128 4.22 0.49 -9.86
CA ALA A 128 4.53 1.43 -8.79
C ALA A 128 4.96 0.71 -7.51
N MET A 129 4.28 -0.37 -7.11
CA MET A 129 4.70 -1.20 -5.98
C MET A 129 6.13 -1.71 -6.18
N HIS A 130 6.46 -2.30 -7.34
CA HIS A 130 7.82 -2.74 -7.63
C HIS A 130 8.85 -1.61 -7.55
N THR A 131 8.51 -0.44 -8.09
CA THR A 131 9.42 0.71 -8.10
C THR A 131 9.65 1.27 -6.70
N VAL A 132 8.59 1.37 -5.89
CA VAL A 132 8.66 1.82 -4.50
C VAL A 132 9.45 0.81 -3.66
N ASP A 133 9.19 -0.49 -3.82
CA ASP A 133 9.92 -1.54 -3.10
C ASP A 133 11.42 -1.51 -3.43
N GLU A 134 11.78 -1.43 -4.71
CA GLU A 134 13.18 -1.36 -5.15
C GLU A 134 13.90 -0.13 -4.56
N LYS A 135 13.31 1.07 -4.74
CA LYS A 135 13.89 2.34 -4.24
C LYS A 135 13.97 2.36 -2.71
N SER A 136 12.91 1.91 -2.03
CA SER A 136 12.85 1.84 -0.57
C SER A 136 13.87 0.85 -0.01
N ASN A 137 13.98 -0.34 -0.59
CA ASN A 137 14.97 -1.33 -0.21
C ASN A 137 16.41 -0.81 -0.41
N GLN A 138 16.69 -0.15 -1.53
CA GLN A 138 17.98 0.48 -1.79
C GLN A 138 18.31 1.54 -0.72
N LEU A 139 17.33 2.37 -0.35
CA LEU A 139 17.48 3.37 0.70
C LEU A 139 17.71 2.73 2.08
N HIS A 140 16.90 1.75 2.47
CA HIS A 140 17.07 0.99 3.71
C HIS A 140 18.46 0.35 3.81
N MET A 141 18.93 -0.30 2.75
CA MET A 141 20.27 -0.90 2.70
C MET A 141 21.36 0.16 2.86
N THR A 142 21.19 1.33 2.25
CA THR A 142 22.13 2.45 2.38
C THR A 142 22.16 3.02 3.80
N LEU A 143 20.99 3.19 4.43
CA LEU A 143 20.86 3.64 5.82
C LEU A 143 21.53 2.66 6.79
N ILE A 144 21.20 1.37 6.70
CA ILE A 144 21.77 0.32 7.57
C ILE A 144 23.30 0.24 7.40
N LYS A 145 23.80 0.26 6.15
CA LYS A 145 25.26 0.28 5.87
C LYS A 145 25.96 1.47 6.52
N ASN A 146 25.33 2.65 6.53
CA ASN A 146 25.94 3.84 7.12
C ASN A 146 25.76 3.91 8.64
N LEU A 147 24.66 3.38 9.20
CA LEU A 147 24.51 3.24 10.66
C LEU A 147 25.68 2.46 11.24
N ASN A 148 26.12 1.37 10.61
CA ASN A 148 27.33 0.59 10.99
C ASN A 148 28.60 1.44 11.13
N ARG A 149 28.67 2.61 10.48
CA ARG A 149 29.84 3.50 10.49
C ARG A 149 29.77 4.54 11.60
N VAL A 150 28.57 4.90 12.08
CA VAL A 150 28.35 5.95 13.07
C VAL A 150 28.78 5.53 14.49
N ARG A 151 28.94 4.21 14.75
CA ARG A 151 29.46 3.61 16.00
C ARG A 151 28.92 4.29 17.28
N SER A 152 27.63 4.12 17.57
CA SER A 152 27.03 4.58 18.82
C SER A 152 26.92 3.44 19.85
N LYS A 153 26.88 3.78 21.15
CA LYS A 153 26.70 2.79 22.23
C LYS A 153 25.35 2.06 22.15
N ASP A 154 24.34 2.69 21.56
CA ASP A 154 22.97 2.17 21.47
C ASP A 154 22.63 1.54 20.10
N GLN A 155 23.65 1.28 19.28
CA GLN A 155 23.49 0.80 17.92
C GLN A 155 22.78 -0.56 17.84
N VAL A 156 23.01 -1.46 18.80
CA VAL A 156 22.34 -2.77 18.84
C VAL A 156 20.83 -2.60 19.01
N LEU A 157 20.39 -1.70 19.89
CA LEU A 157 18.96 -1.45 20.13
C LEU A 157 18.29 -0.86 18.88
N ALA A 158 18.92 0.12 18.23
CA ALA A 158 18.41 0.71 17.00
C ALA A 158 18.29 -0.32 15.86
N LEU A 159 19.26 -1.24 15.72
CA LEU A 159 19.21 -2.29 14.71
C LEU A 159 18.12 -3.35 15.02
N LEU A 160 17.93 -3.70 16.30
CA LEU A 160 16.84 -4.59 16.72
C LEU A 160 15.47 -3.96 16.46
N GLU A 161 15.29 -2.68 16.78
CA GLU A 161 14.05 -1.94 16.50
C GLU A 161 13.75 -1.90 14.99
N LEU A 162 14.75 -1.63 14.16
CA LEU A 162 14.63 -1.66 12.70
C LEU A 162 14.24 -3.06 12.19
N TYR A 163 14.84 -4.10 12.74
CA TYR A 163 14.52 -5.49 12.39
C TYR A 163 13.06 -5.85 12.72
N GLU A 164 12.61 -5.56 13.94
CA GLU A 164 11.22 -5.82 14.36
C GLU A 164 10.21 -5.01 13.54
N THR A 165 10.53 -3.74 13.25
CA THR A 165 9.69 -2.87 12.41
C THR A 165 9.56 -3.44 11.00
N SER A 166 10.66 -3.87 10.40
CA SER A 166 10.68 -4.50 9.07
C SER A 166 9.82 -5.77 9.03
N LYS A 167 10.03 -6.66 10.01
CA LYS A 167 9.25 -7.90 10.15
C LYS A 167 7.74 -7.63 10.29
N ALA A 168 7.38 -6.65 11.10
CA ALA A 168 5.98 -6.25 11.28
C ALA A 168 5.38 -5.69 9.98
N ASN A 169 6.13 -4.89 9.22
CA ASN A 169 5.68 -4.34 7.95
C ASN A 169 5.44 -5.44 6.90
N VAL A 170 6.38 -6.37 6.73
CA VAL A 170 6.22 -7.54 5.84
C VAL A 170 4.95 -8.32 6.22
N SER A 171 4.74 -8.58 7.51
CA SER A 171 3.54 -9.28 7.97
C SER A 171 2.24 -8.54 7.68
N ARG A 172 2.22 -7.19 7.80
CA ARG A 172 1.04 -6.37 7.46
C ARG A 172 0.75 -6.42 5.97
N THR A 173 1.78 -6.28 5.13
CA THR A 173 1.64 -6.34 3.67
C THR A 173 1.14 -7.71 3.22
N ASN A 174 1.73 -8.80 3.72
CA ASN A 174 1.31 -10.15 3.39
C ASN A 174 -0.14 -10.42 3.83
N LYS A 175 -0.54 -9.92 5.01
CA LYS A 175 -1.93 -10.01 5.46
C LYS A 175 -2.89 -9.31 4.51
N LEU A 176 -2.60 -8.06 4.14
CA LEU A 176 -3.43 -7.28 3.24
C LEU A 176 -3.53 -7.94 1.86
N LEU A 177 -2.41 -8.41 1.29
CA LEU A 177 -2.41 -9.12 0.01
C LEU A 177 -3.27 -10.39 0.07
N THR A 178 -3.14 -11.16 1.15
CA THR A 178 -3.94 -12.37 1.39
C THR A 178 -5.44 -12.05 1.47
N GLU A 179 -5.82 -10.97 2.16
CA GLU A 179 -7.21 -10.52 2.27
C GLU A 179 -7.77 -10.00 0.94
N THR A 180 -6.97 -9.24 0.19
CA THR A 180 -7.34 -8.75 -1.14
C THR A 180 -7.53 -9.91 -2.12
N LEU A 181 -6.64 -10.92 -2.11
CA LEU A 181 -6.82 -12.16 -2.88
C LEU A 181 -8.11 -12.88 -2.49
N GLY A 182 -8.41 -12.94 -1.18
CA GLY A 182 -9.65 -13.55 -0.68
C GLY A 182 -10.93 -12.84 -1.10
N ALA A 183 -10.88 -11.53 -1.28
CA ALA A 183 -12.00 -10.72 -1.76
C ALA A 183 -12.29 -10.95 -3.26
N ILE A 184 -11.33 -11.52 -4.01
CA ILE A 184 -11.56 -11.91 -5.41
C ILE A 184 -12.46 -13.16 -5.42
N GLY A 185 -13.62 -13.02 -6.07
CA GLY A 185 -14.62 -14.09 -6.22
C GLY A 185 -14.21 -15.24 -7.15
N SER A 186 -13.04 -15.15 -7.80
CA SER A 186 -12.49 -16.20 -8.66
C SER A 186 -11.91 -17.36 -7.84
N SER A 187 -12.03 -18.58 -8.37
CA SER A 187 -11.38 -19.78 -7.84
C SER A 187 -9.87 -19.83 -8.18
N GLU A 188 -9.41 -19.00 -9.12
CA GLU A 188 -7.99 -18.87 -9.51
C GLU A 188 -7.08 -18.42 -8.36
N VAL A 189 -7.64 -17.85 -7.28
CA VAL A 189 -6.87 -17.46 -6.10
C VAL A 189 -6.60 -18.62 -5.13
N ILE A 190 -7.27 -19.77 -5.30
CA ILE A 190 -7.11 -20.92 -4.40
C ILE A 190 -5.64 -21.41 -4.35
N PRO A 191 -4.93 -21.62 -5.47
CA PRO A 191 -3.55 -22.11 -5.44
C PRO A 191 -2.58 -21.19 -4.69
N ILE A 192 -2.73 -19.87 -4.82
CA ILE A 192 -1.87 -18.92 -4.11
C ILE A 192 -2.20 -18.85 -2.62
N LEU A 193 -3.47 -18.95 -2.23
CA LEU A 193 -3.86 -19.03 -0.81
C LEU A 193 -3.35 -20.32 -0.15
N VAL A 194 -3.34 -21.45 -0.88
CA VAL A 194 -2.72 -22.70 -0.41
C VAL A 194 -1.22 -22.50 -0.22
N THR A 195 -0.52 -21.95 -1.21
CA THR A 195 0.91 -21.62 -1.11
C THR A 195 1.20 -20.77 0.14
N ILE A 196 0.42 -19.70 0.36
CA ILE A 196 0.56 -18.83 1.53
C ILE A 196 0.37 -19.61 2.83
N SER A 197 -0.63 -20.50 2.91
CA SER A 197 -0.90 -21.26 4.13
C SER A 197 0.20 -22.29 4.48
N LYS A 198 0.95 -22.77 3.49
CA LYS A 198 2.01 -23.78 3.67
C LYS A 198 3.38 -23.19 3.95
N ASP A 199 3.65 -21.98 3.46
CA ASP A 199 4.97 -21.37 3.53
C ASP A 199 5.42 -21.10 4.99
N PRO A 200 6.47 -21.79 5.49
CA PRO A 200 6.96 -21.60 6.85
C PRO A 200 7.62 -20.23 7.08
N GLU A 201 8.03 -19.52 6.03
CA GLU A 201 8.63 -18.19 6.13
C GLU A 201 7.56 -17.10 6.34
N ILE A 202 6.29 -17.41 6.07
CA ILE A 202 5.17 -16.50 6.29
C ILE A 202 4.72 -16.56 7.74
N ASN A 203 4.44 -15.37 8.32
CA ASN A 203 3.91 -15.25 9.67
C ASN A 203 2.63 -16.10 9.86
N ILE A 204 2.58 -16.84 10.97
CA ILE A 204 1.48 -17.78 11.28
C ILE A 204 0.09 -17.14 11.23
N ALA A 205 -0.06 -15.88 11.63
CA ALA A 205 -1.34 -15.19 11.56
C ALA A 205 -1.82 -14.96 10.12
N VAL A 206 -0.89 -14.74 9.18
CA VAL A 206 -1.21 -14.61 7.74
C VAL A 206 -1.57 -15.98 7.16
N ARG A 207 -0.86 -17.03 7.55
CA ARG A 207 -1.15 -18.41 7.14
C ARG A 207 -2.54 -18.84 7.60
N ASN A 208 -2.87 -18.61 8.86
CA ASN A 208 -4.22 -18.86 9.41
C ASN A 208 -5.27 -18.02 8.68
N ARG A 209 -4.96 -16.76 8.36
CA ARG A 209 -5.87 -15.91 7.58
C ARG A 209 -6.16 -16.48 6.18
N ALA A 210 -5.16 -17.02 5.49
CA ALA A 210 -5.35 -17.69 4.20
C ALA A 210 -6.28 -18.90 4.33
N LEU A 211 -6.13 -19.70 5.39
CA LEU A 211 -7.01 -20.83 5.67
C LEU A 211 -8.45 -20.40 5.96
N GLU A 212 -8.66 -19.34 6.75
CA GLU A 212 -10.00 -18.79 6.98
C GLU A 212 -10.70 -18.37 5.69
N ILE A 213 -9.94 -17.78 4.77
CA ILE A 213 -10.44 -17.34 3.47
C ILE A 213 -10.82 -18.56 2.62
N LEU A 214 -9.94 -19.57 2.57
CA LEU A 214 -10.21 -20.83 1.87
C LEU A 214 -11.46 -21.51 2.44
N GLY A 215 -11.62 -21.56 3.75
CA GLY A 215 -12.79 -22.17 4.40
C GLY A 215 -14.13 -21.48 4.12
N LYS A 216 -14.11 -20.23 3.64
CA LYS A 216 -15.30 -19.48 3.24
C LYS A 216 -15.64 -19.61 1.75
N LYS A 217 -14.73 -20.14 0.94
CA LYS A 217 -14.95 -20.40 -0.49
C LYS A 217 -15.79 -21.67 -0.70
N ASP A 218 -16.22 -21.93 -1.93
CA ASP A 218 -17.05 -23.09 -2.26
C ASP A 218 -16.32 -24.39 -1.84
N PRO A 219 -16.91 -25.20 -0.95
CA PRO A 219 -16.37 -26.49 -0.53
C PRO A 219 -15.89 -27.39 -1.65
N GLN A 220 -16.58 -27.40 -2.80
CA GLN A 220 -16.23 -28.25 -3.94
C GLN A 220 -14.91 -27.81 -4.58
N GLU A 221 -14.64 -26.50 -4.60
CA GLU A 221 -13.42 -25.95 -5.18
C GLU A 221 -12.21 -26.12 -4.25
N VAL A 222 -12.43 -26.05 -2.93
CA VAL A 222 -11.34 -26.08 -1.93
C VAL A 222 -11.03 -27.47 -1.37
N ALA A 223 -11.89 -28.47 -1.57
CA ALA A 223 -11.67 -29.82 -1.04
C ALA A 223 -10.29 -30.42 -1.42
N PRO A 224 -9.81 -30.34 -2.68
CA PRO A 224 -8.48 -30.84 -3.04
C PRO A 224 -7.34 -30.12 -2.30
N ALA A 225 -7.47 -28.80 -2.15
CA ALA A 225 -6.51 -27.96 -1.43
C ALA A 225 -6.42 -28.34 0.05
N PHE A 226 -7.56 -28.56 0.73
CA PHE A 226 -7.56 -29.01 2.12
C PHE A 226 -7.03 -30.43 2.29
N ALA A 227 -7.32 -31.34 1.37
CA ALA A 227 -6.74 -32.69 1.39
C ALA A 227 -5.21 -32.65 1.28
N GLU A 228 -4.68 -31.80 0.40
CA GLU A 228 -3.23 -31.56 0.29
C GLU A 228 -2.64 -31.02 1.61
N LEU A 229 -3.26 -30.00 2.20
CA LEU A 229 -2.83 -29.40 3.46
C LEU A 229 -2.79 -30.41 4.60
N LEU A 230 -3.88 -31.16 4.80
CA LEU A 230 -3.98 -32.14 5.90
C LEU A 230 -3.03 -33.33 5.69
N GLY A 231 -2.72 -33.66 4.43
CA GLY A 231 -1.83 -34.76 4.05
C GLY A 231 -0.34 -34.41 4.09
N ASP A 232 0.01 -33.14 4.21
CA ASP A 232 1.40 -32.68 4.26
C ASP A 232 2.03 -32.99 5.64
N PRO A 233 3.05 -33.86 5.71
CA PRO A 233 3.68 -34.22 6.99
C PRO A 233 4.50 -33.07 7.61
N GLU A 234 5.00 -32.15 6.79
CA GLU A 234 5.80 -30.99 7.24
C GLU A 234 4.91 -29.84 7.75
N MET A 235 3.60 -29.96 7.57
CA MET A 235 2.66 -28.95 8.03
C MET A 235 2.58 -28.91 9.55
N ASN A 236 2.90 -27.72 10.09
CA ASN A 236 2.85 -27.39 11.50
C ASN A 236 1.49 -27.78 12.13
N THR A 237 1.54 -28.37 13.32
CA THR A 237 0.36 -28.85 14.07
C THR A 237 -0.70 -27.78 14.27
N GLU A 238 -0.32 -26.53 14.58
CA GLU A 238 -1.26 -25.42 14.78
C GLU A 238 -2.04 -25.10 13.50
N ILE A 239 -1.34 -25.07 12.36
CA ILE A 239 -1.94 -24.83 11.04
C ILE A 239 -2.86 -26.00 10.66
N ARG A 240 -2.47 -27.23 10.98
CA ARG A 240 -3.29 -28.43 10.74
C ARG A 240 -4.58 -28.43 11.56
N GLU A 241 -4.49 -28.14 12.86
CA GLU A 241 -5.65 -28.01 13.74
C GLU A 241 -6.58 -26.89 13.28
N PHE A 242 -6.00 -25.75 12.87
CA PHE A 242 -6.77 -24.63 12.33
C PHE A 242 -7.52 -24.99 11.05
N ALA A 243 -6.87 -25.71 10.13
CA ALA A 243 -7.50 -26.19 8.91
C ALA A 243 -8.69 -27.13 9.21
N ILE A 244 -8.52 -28.07 10.15
CA ILE A 244 -9.60 -28.97 10.59
C ILE A 244 -10.78 -28.18 11.17
N ASN A 245 -10.51 -27.23 12.07
CA ASN A 245 -11.55 -26.41 12.70
C ASN A 245 -12.29 -25.52 11.70
N THR A 246 -11.55 -24.96 10.74
CA THR A 246 -12.12 -24.14 9.66
C THR A 246 -13.06 -24.97 8.78
N MET A 247 -12.70 -26.23 8.53
CA MET A 247 -13.48 -27.16 7.72
C MET A 247 -14.69 -27.76 8.45
N ALA A 248 -14.75 -27.74 9.78
CA ALA A 248 -15.92 -28.19 10.53
C ALA A 248 -17.20 -27.39 10.21
N GLY A 249 -17.07 -26.19 9.61
CA GLY A 249 -18.19 -25.39 9.09
C GLY A 249 -18.64 -25.72 7.66
N VAL A 250 -17.94 -26.62 6.95
CA VAL A 250 -18.21 -27.03 5.57
C VAL A 250 -19.00 -28.34 5.55
N LYS A 251 -20.03 -28.47 4.69
CA LYS A 251 -20.95 -29.62 4.65
C LYS A 251 -20.22 -30.98 4.68
N GLU A 252 -20.66 -31.84 5.59
CA GLU A 252 -20.00 -33.09 6.04
C GLU A 252 -19.56 -34.07 4.95
N GLU A 253 -20.27 -34.19 3.83
CA GLU A 253 -20.05 -35.29 2.87
C GLU A 253 -18.71 -35.19 2.11
N ASN A 254 -18.34 -34.00 1.65
CA ASN A 254 -17.04 -33.79 0.98
C ASN A 254 -15.88 -33.81 1.98
N LEU A 255 -16.14 -33.37 3.22
CA LEU A 255 -15.17 -33.38 4.31
C LEU A 255 -14.81 -34.82 4.71
N ILE A 256 -15.81 -35.71 4.79
CA ILE A 256 -15.59 -37.13 5.07
C ILE A 256 -14.71 -37.77 3.99
N LEU A 257 -14.94 -37.46 2.70
CA LEU A 257 -14.13 -37.98 1.61
C LEU A 257 -12.67 -37.49 1.69
N ALA A 258 -12.46 -36.19 1.88
CA ALA A 258 -11.12 -35.63 2.06
C ALA A 258 -10.39 -36.24 3.27
N LEU A 259 -11.07 -36.38 4.41
CA LEU A 259 -10.51 -36.99 5.62
C LEU A 259 -10.17 -38.48 5.43
N ILE A 260 -10.99 -39.24 4.71
CA ILE A 260 -10.71 -40.64 4.37
C ILE A 260 -9.49 -40.74 3.47
N GLU A 261 -9.39 -39.88 2.45
CA GLU A 261 -8.21 -39.84 1.57
C GLU A 261 -6.94 -39.49 2.36
N THR A 262 -7.01 -38.49 3.23
CA THR A 262 -5.88 -38.08 4.07
C THR A 262 -5.46 -39.20 5.03
N TYR A 263 -6.42 -39.87 5.68
CA TYR A 263 -6.16 -41.03 6.54
C TYR A 263 -5.45 -42.15 5.76
N ASN A 264 -5.89 -42.42 4.53
CA ASN A 264 -5.27 -43.44 3.70
C ASN A 264 -3.85 -43.07 3.27
N VAL A 265 -3.56 -41.78 3.00
CA VAL A 265 -2.21 -41.29 2.70
C VAL A 265 -1.28 -41.45 3.91
N GLY A 266 -1.70 -40.97 5.09
CA GLY A 266 -0.90 -41.10 6.31
C GLY A 266 -0.64 -42.55 6.70
N LYS A 267 -1.66 -43.42 6.56
CA LYS A 267 -1.52 -44.87 6.76
C LYS A 267 -0.46 -45.47 5.83
N LYS A 268 -0.46 -45.11 4.54
CA LYS A 268 0.55 -45.59 3.57
C LYS A 268 1.96 -45.15 3.95
N GLN A 269 2.14 -43.89 4.34
CA GLN A 269 3.45 -43.36 4.77
C GLN A 269 3.98 -44.11 5.99
N TYR A 270 3.13 -44.33 7.00
CA TYR A 270 3.49 -45.10 8.21
C TYR A 270 3.99 -46.51 7.88
N PHE A 271 3.24 -47.26 7.05
CA PHE A 271 3.64 -48.61 6.66
C PHE A 271 4.87 -48.62 5.74
N SER A 272 5.08 -47.58 4.92
CA SER A 272 6.30 -47.43 4.14
C SER A 272 7.53 -47.28 5.04
N MET A 273 7.44 -46.48 6.11
CA MET A 273 8.55 -46.27 7.05
C MET A 273 8.89 -47.54 7.85
N LEU A 274 7.88 -48.32 8.25
CA LEU A 274 8.07 -49.60 8.94
C LEU A 274 8.75 -50.66 8.07
N ASN A 275 8.50 -50.66 6.77
CA ASN A 275 9.07 -51.62 5.83
C ASN A 275 10.48 -51.23 5.32
N THR A 276 10.96 -50.04 5.67
CA THR A 276 12.31 -49.53 5.33
C THR A 276 13.30 -49.60 6.49
N LEU A 277 12.89 -50.09 7.67
CA LEU A 277 13.75 -50.44 8.82
C LEU A 277 14.08 -51.94 8.80
#